data_AF-A0A527VZC2-F1
#
_entry.id   AF-A0A527VZC2-F1
#
_cell.length_a   1.000
_cell.length_b   1.000
_cell.length_c   1.000
_cell.angle_alpha   90.00
_cell.angle_beta   90.00
_cell.angle_gamma   90.00
#
_symmetry.space_group_name_H-M   'P 1'
#
loop_
_entity.id
_entity.type
_entity.pdbx_description
1 polymer ?
#
loop_
_entity_poly.entity_id
_entity_poly.type
_entity_poly.pdbx_seq_one_letter_code
_entity_poly.pdbx_strand_id
1 'polypeptide(L)'
;FQVAGKTAGKDYACLPGLGLNEVIATGGDAFYFPLLKDEAKSKAQEVLAETLLDPKTQVAFNLKKGSLPVRGDVDLNSANDCMKKGLAILAKGAVIPWTDQLLSQDSQKQKEDLFSEFFAKPDMTLEEAQKRFADIIASAD
;
A
#
# COMPACT_ATOMS: atom_id res chain seq x y z
N PHE A 1 11.29 -2.21 11.56
CA PHE A 1 12.43 -3.13 11.82
C PHE A 1 13.71 -2.69 11.14
N GLN A 2 13.74 -2.51 9.81
CA GLN A 2 14.94 -2.08 9.08
C GLN A 2 15.51 -0.72 9.54
N VAL A 3 14.66 0.27 9.83
CA VAL A 3 15.09 1.58 10.39
C VAL A 3 15.79 1.43 11.75
N ALA A 4 15.46 0.38 12.50
CA ALA A 4 16.11 0.02 13.75
C ALA A 4 17.34 -0.91 13.56
N GLY A 5 17.87 -1.03 12.34
CA GLY A 5 19.06 -1.83 12.02
C GLY A 5 18.83 -3.36 12.00
N LYS A 6 17.57 -3.83 12.04
CA LYS A 6 17.24 -5.26 12.00
C LYS A 6 17.28 -5.80 10.57
N THR A 7 17.63 -7.08 10.43
CA THR A 7 17.78 -7.79 9.15
C THR A 7 16.59 -8.73 8.91
N ALA A 8 15.92 -8.58 7.76
CA ALA A 8 14.86 -9.49 7.33
C ALA A 8 15.40 -10.90 7.13
N GLY A 9 14.61 -11.92 7.49
CA GLY A 9 15.02 -13.34 7.41
C GLY A 9 15.86 -13.81 8.60
N LYS A 10 16.41 -12.90 9.41
CA LYS A 10 17.18 -13.21 10.62
C LYS A 10 16.52 -12.68 11.88
N ASP A 11 16.34 -11.36 11.96
CA ASP A 11 15.79 -10.69 13.15
C ASP A 11 14.26 -10.55 13.09
N TYR A 12 13.68 -10.61 11.89
CA TYR A 12 12.24 -10.59 11.68
C TYR A 12 11.87 -11.27 10.36
N ALA A 13 10.63 -11.74 10.27
CA ALA A 13 10.08 -12.34 9.06
C ALA A 13 8.85 -11.55 8.59
N CYS A 14 8.65 -11.51 7.27
CA CYS A 14 7.40 -11.05 6.68
C CYS A 14 6.51 -12.26 6.39
N LEU A 15 5.26 -12.17 6.87
CA LEU A 15 4.23 -13.22 6.81
C LEU A 15 3.00 -12.68 6.05
N PRO A 16 3.01 -12.73 4.70
CA PRO A 16 1.84 -12.38 3.89
C PRO A 16 0.61 -13.18 4.35
N GLY A 17 -0.55 -12.51 4.40
CA GLY A 17 -1.79 -13.09 4.95
C GLY A 17 -1.63 -13.73 6.32
N LEU A 18 -0.82 -13.12 7.20
CA LEU A 18 -0.47 -13.64 8.54
C LEU A 18 0.21 -15.02 8.52
N GLY A 19 0.77 -15.44 7.38
CA GLY A 19 1.39 -16.73 7.18
C GLY A 19 0.40 -17.86 6.84
N LEU A 20 -0.88 -17.54 6.67
CA LEU A 20 -1.93 -18.50 6.35
C LEU A 20 -2.23 -18.53 4.85
N ASN A 21 -2.25 -17.37 4.21
CA ASN A 21 -2.54 -17.22 2.79
C ASN A 21 -1.47 -16.33 2.14
N GLU A 22 -0.80 -16.83 1.10
CA GLU A 22 0.18 -16.07 0.32
C GLU A 22 -0.51 -15.07 -0.62
N VAL A 23 -1.23 -14.09 -0.05
CA VAL A 23 -1.91 -13.02 -0.77
C VAL A 23 -1.37 -11.68 -0.29
N ILE A 24 -1.18 -10.74 -1.21
CA ILE A 24 -0.89 -9.34 -0.88
C ILE A 24 -2.01 -8.45 -1.38
N ALA A 25 -2.41 -7.48 -0.57
CA ALA A 25 -3.28 -6.42 -1.03
C ALA A 25 -2.43 -5.34 -1.70
N THR A 26 -2.72 -5.03 -2.96
CA THR A 26 -1.98 -4.05 -3.75
C THR A 26 -2.60 -2.67 -3.61
N GLY A 27 -1.84 -1.75 -3.01
CA GLY A 27 -2.04 -0.31 -3.05
C GLY A 27 -0.78 0.35 -3.62
N GLY A 28 -0.75 1.68 -3.67
CA GLY A 28 0.43 2.40 -4.14
C GLY A 28 0.45 3.86 -3.68
N ASP A 29 1.67 4.37 -3.52
CA ASP A 29 1.91 5.80 -3.39
C ASP A 29 1.94 6.41 -4.80
N ALA A 30 1.19 7.50 -5.01
CA ALA A 30 1.13 8.18 -6.30
C ALA A 30 1.52 9.66 -6.16
N PHE A 31 2.30 10.15 -7.13
CA PHE A 31 2.57 11.58 -7.30
C PHE A 31 1.69 12.12 -8.41
N TYR A 32 0.81 13.05 -8.08
CA TYR A 32 -0.02 13.77 -9.05
C TYR A 32 0.64 15.11 -9.35
N PHE A 33 0.84 15.41 -10.63
CA PHE A 33 1.42 16.66 -11.10
C PHE A 33 0.30 17.58 -11.60
N PRO A 34 -0.04 18.67 -10.87
CA PRO A 34 -1.04 19.62 -11.33
C PRO A 34 -0.59 20.29 -12.63
N LEU A 35 -1.55 20.62 -13.50
CA LEU A 35 -1.28 21.40 -14.70
C LEU A 35 -0.84 22.81 -14.32
N LEU A 36 0.36 23.21 -14.75
CA LEU A 36 0.93 24.52 -14.46
C LEU A 36 0.97 25.39 -15.73
N LYS A 37 0.73 26.70 -15.55
CA LYS A 37 0.94 27.70 -16.62
C LYS A 37 2.42 28.06 -16.81
N ASP A 38 3.25 27.76 -15.82
CA ASP A 38 4.68 28.08 -15.78
C ASP A 38 5.47 26.91 -16.38
N GLU A 39 6.02 27.12 -17.58
CA GLU A 39 6.76 26.08 -18.32
C GLU A 39 8.00 25.57 -17.57
N ALA A 40 8.69 26.44 -16.82
CA ALA A 40 9.90 26.02 -16.10
C ALA A 40 9.54 25.06 -14.95
N LYS A 41 8.41 25.29 -14.29
CA LYS A 41 7.89 24.39 -13.25
C LYS A 41 7.36 23.09 -13.84
N SER A 42 6.70 23.12 -15.00
CA SER A 42 6.28 21.90 -15.70
C SER A 42 7.49 21.03 -16.06
N LYS A 43 8.58 21.63 -16.57
CA LYS A 43 9.84 20.90 -16.81
C LYS A 43 10.44 20.30 -15.53
N ALA A 44 10.33 21.00 -14.40
CA ALA A 44 10.79 20.44 -13.12
C ALA A 44 9.93 19.25 -12.65
N GLN A 45 8.61 19.28 -12.90
CA GLN A 45 7.71 18.15 -12.65
C GLN A 45 8.09 16.94 -13.51
N GLU A 46 8.42 17.15 -14.79
CA GLU A 46 8.89 16.10 -15.70
C GLU A 46 10.18 15.43 -15.20
N VAL A 47 11.18 16.22 -14.81
CA VAL A 47 12.44 15.70 -14.24
C VAL A 47 12.17 14.86 -12.98
N LEU A 48 11.25 15.30 -12.11
CA LEU A 48 10.87 14.53 -10.94
C LEU A 48 10.17 13.21 -11.34
N ALA A 49 9.25 13.24 -12.29
CA ALA A 49 8.57 12.04 -12.78
C ALA A 49 9.56 11.02 -13.37
N GLU A 50 10.51 11.48 -14.19
CA GLU A 50 11.60 10.65 -14.71
C GLU A 50 12.45 10.07 -13.59
N THR A 51 12.84 10.89 -12.62
CA THR A 51 13.65 10.44 -11.47
C THR A 51 12.93 9.38 -10.65
N LEU A 52 11.64 9.56 -10.38
CA LEU A 52 10.82 8.62 -9.62
C LEU A 52 10.72 7.25 -10.31
N LEU A 53 10.73 7.23 -11.65
CA LEU A 53 10.62 6.01 -12.43
C LEU A 53 11.97 5.44 -12.89
N ASP A 54 13.10 6.13 -12.68
CA ASP A 54 14.42 5.58 -12.97
C ASP A 54 14.62 4.22 -12.25
N PRO A 55 15.14 3.17 -12.92
CA PRO A 55 15.28 1.84 -12.33
C PRO A 55 16.10 1.83 -11.05
N LYS A 56 17.19 2.61 -10.99
CA LYS A 56 18.07 2.66 -9.82
C LYS A 56 17.36 3.36 -8.67
N THR A 57 16.64 4.45 -8.96
CA THR A 57 15.81 5.13 -7.97
C THR A 57 14.72 4.21 -7.42
N GLN A 58 14.00 3.49 -8.29
CA GLN A 58 12.97 2.54 -7.89
C GLN A 58 13.51 1.50 -6.90
N VAL A 59 14.64 0.87 -7.19
CA VAL A 59 15.24 -0.13 -6.28
C VAL A 59 15.66 0.52 -4.96
N ALA A 60 16.40 1.64 -5.02
CA ALA A 60 16.91 2.29 -3.82
C ALA A 60 15.80 2.81 -2.91
N PHE A 61 14.76 3.43 -3.48
CA PHE A 61 13.62 3.95 -2.75
C PHE A 61 12.81 2.82 -2.11
N ASN A 62 12.42 1.80 -2.88
CA ASN A 62 11.59 0.70 -2.38
C ASN A 62 12.32 -0.13 -1.32
N LEU A 63 13.64 -0.29 -1.40
CA LEU A 63 14.44 -0.94 -0.36
C LEU A 63 14.43 -0.19 0.97
N LYS A 64 14.27 1.14 0.96
CA LYS A 64 14.17 1.96 2.17
C LYS A 64 12.73 2.05 2.68
N LYS A 65 11.77 2.18 1.77
CA LYS A 65 10.34 2.27 2.06
C LYS A 65 9.74 0.92 2.53
N GLY A 66 10.31 -0.19 2.08
CA GLY A 66 9.80 -1.55 2.33
C GLY A 66 8.65 -1.96 1.40
N SER A 67 8.48 -1.27 0.27
CA SER A 67 7.46 -1.52 -0.75
C SER A 67 8.00 -2.36 -1.91
N LEU A 68 7.13 -2.78 -2.83
CA LEU A 68 7.54 -3.43 -4.08
C LEU A 68 7.68 -2.40 -5.20
N PRO A 69 8.72 -2.47 -6.05
CA PRO A 69 8.84 -1.58 -7.21
C PRO A 69 7.65 -1.69 -8.15
N VAL A 70 7.19 -0.56 -8.70
CA VAL A 70 6.11 -0.54 -9.71
C VAL A 70 6.61 -1.01 -11.08
N ARG A 71 7.92 -0.90 -11.33
CA ARG A 71 8.58 -1.36 -12.54
C ARG A 71 8.92 -2.85 -12.45
N GLY A 72 8.58 -3.59 -13.50
CA GLY A 72 8.91 -5.01 -13.61
C GLY A 72 10.32 -5.31 -14.13
N ASP A 73 11.03 -4.31 -14.64
CA ASP A 73 12.34 -4.44 -15.31
C ASP A 73 13.52 -3.96 -14.46
N VAL A 74 13.35 -3.88 -13.13
CA VAL A 74 14.40 -3.45 -12.20
C VAL A 74 15.28 -4.61 -11.74
N ASP A 75 16.52 -4.31 -11.36
CA ASP A 75 17.41 -5.30 -10.74
C ASP A 75 16.97 -5.60 -9.30
N LEU A 76 16.54 -6.84 -9.08
CA LEU A 76 16.05 -7.32 -7.80
C LEU A 76 17.11 -8.09 -7.00
N ASN A 77 18.36 -8.15 -7.46
CA ASN A 77 19.44 -8.82 -6.73
C ASN A 77 19.65 -8.23 -5.34
N SER A 78 19.47 -6.91 -5.19
CA SER A 78 19.53 -6.21 -3.91
C SER A 78 18.25 -6.30 -3.07
N ALA A 79 17.19 -6.97 -3.56
CA ALA A 79 15.95 -7.15 -2.81
C ALA A 79 16.18 -7.94 -1.52
N ASN A 80 15.64 -7.43 -0.41
CA ASN A 80 15.63 -8.16 0.85
C ASN A 80 14.62 -9.32 0.82
N ASP A 81 14.68 -10.21 1.81
CA ASP A 81 13.84 -11.42 1.86
C ASP A 81 12.34 -11.11 1.85
N CYS A 82 11.91 -10.03 2.51
CA CYS A 82 10.51 -9.62 2.52
C CYS A 82 10.02 -9.18 1.13
N MET A 83 10.82 -8.36 0.44
CA MET A 83 10.51 -7.89 -0.90
C MET A 83 10.46 -9.06 -1.90
N LYS A 84 11.41 -10.01 -1.80
CA LYS A 84 11.41 -11.23 -2.62
C LYS A 84 10.14 -12.06 -2.46
N LYS A 85 9.66 -12.24 -1.22
CA LYS A 85 8.38 -12.92 -0.96
C LYS A 85 7.20 -12.19 -1.61
N GLY A 86 7.11 -10.87 -1.44
CA GLY A 86 6.05 -10.07 -2.05
C GLY A 86 6.06 -10.14 -3.59
N LEU A 87 7.24 -10.06 -4.21
CA LEU A 87 7.40 -10.19 -5.66
C LEU A 87 7.01 -11.58 -6.17
N ALA A 88 7.34 -12.64 -5.43
CA ALA A 88 6.92 -14.00 -5.78
C ALA A 88 5.39 -14.16 -5.74
N ILE A 89 4.72 -13.54 -4.76
CA ILE A 89 3.25 -13.52 -4.67
C ILE A 89 2.65 -12.72 -5.83
N LEU A 90 3.20 -11.54 -6.11
CA LEU A 90 2.78 -10.68 -7.21
C LEU A 90 2.89 -11.41 -8.56
N ALA A 91 4.00 -12.12 -8.80
CA ALA A 91 4.23 -12.88 -10.02
C ALA A 91 3.23 -14.05 -10.20
N LYS A 92 2.69 -14.60 -9.11
CA LYS A 92 1.62 -15.61 -9.14
C LYS A 92 0.24 -15.00 -9.39
N GLY A 93 0.10 -13.67 -9.38
CA GLY A 93 -1.19 -12.99 -9.44
C GLY A 93 -2.03 -13.16 -8.17
N ALA A 94 -1.44 -13.60 -7.06
CA ALA A 94 -2.13 -13.76 -5.78
C ALA A 94 -2.25 -12.40 -5.07
N VAL A 95 -3.00 -11.50 -5.71
CA VAL A 95 -3.18 -10.12 -5.30
C VAL A 95 -4.65 -9.77 -5.17
N ILE A 96 -4.96 -8.86 -4.26
CA ILE A 96 -6.28 -8.26 -4.12
C ILE A 96 -6.15 -6.72 -4.12
N PRO A 97 -7.10 -5.98 -4.69
CA PRO A 97 -7.10 -4.53 -4.57
C PRO A 97 -7.20 -4.10 -3.10
N TRP A 98 -6.48 -3.03 -2.73
CA TRP A 98 -6.62 -2.43 -1.41
C TRP A 98 -7.96 -1.69 -1.30
N THR A 99 -8.49 -1.53 -0.07
CA THR A 99 -9.84 -0.97 0.12
C THR A 99 -9.98 0.47 -0.38
N ASP A 100 -8.90 1.26 -0.36
CA ASP A 100 -8.86 2.62 -0.92
C ASP A 100 -9.11 2.68 -2.43
N GLN A 101 -8.94 1.57 -3.14
CA GLN A 101 -9.24 1.48 -4.58
C GLN A 101 -10.69 1.08 -4.86
N LEU A 102 -11.40 0.60 -3.85
CA LEU A 102 -12.74 0.02 -3.99
C LEU A 102 -13.85 0.95 -3.51
N LEU A 103 -13.52 1.95 -2.71
CA LEU A 103 -14.48 2.83 -2.05
C LEU A 103 -14.06 4.29 -2.25
N SER A 104 -15.03 5.18 -2.35
CA SER A 104 -14.77 6.61 -2.23
C SER A 104 -14.15 6.96 -0.88
N GLN A 105 -13.52 8.12 -0.79
CA GLN A 105 -12.94 8.60 0.47
C GLN A 105 -14.01 8.83 1.55
N ASP A 106 -15.23 9.18 1.15
CA ASP A 106 -16.34 9.33 2.10
C ASP A 106 -16.75 7.99 2.70
N SER A 107 -17.00 6.99 1.85
CA SER A 107 -17.32 5.62 2.27
C SER A 107 -16.20 4.98 3.10
N GLN A 108 -14.93 5.21 2.73
CA GLN A 108 -13.77 4.81 3.54
C GLN A 108 -13.81 5.44 4.93
N LYS A 109 -14.03 6.76 5.02
CA LYS A 109 -14.04 7.47 6.30
C LYS A 109 -15.16 7.00 7.22
N GLN A 110 -16.37 6.81 6.68
CA GLN A 110 -17.50 6.27 7.45
C GLN A 110 -17.17 4.90 8.06
N LYS A 111 -16.51 4.03 7.29
CA LYS A 111 -16.05 2.71 7.76
C LYS A 111 -14.98 2.84 8.86
N GLU A 112 -13.98 3.69 8.66
CA GLU A 112 -12.93 3.92 9.66
C GLU A 112 -13.49 4.46 10.98
N ASP A 113 -14.44 5.40 10.90
CA ASP A 113 -15.07 6.00 12.06
C ASP A 113 -15.90 4.96 12.82
N LEU A 114 -16.65 4.12 12.12
CA LEU A 114 -17.36 2.98 12.71
C LEU A 114 -16.41 2.05 13.47
N PHE A 115 -15.31 1.59 12.85
CA PHE A 115 -14.40 0.66 13.53
C PHE A 115 -13.64 1.33 14.68
N SER A 116 -13.25 2.59 14.51
CA SER A 116 -12.64 3.36 15.60
C SER A 116 -13.59 3.48 16.79
N GLU A 117 -14.87 3.75 16.54
CA GLU A 117 -15.90 3.81 17.56
C GLU A 117 -16.11 2.43 18.21
N PHE A 118 -16.27 1.38 17.42
CA PHE A 118 -16.45 0.00 17.90
C PHE A 118 -15.30 -0.44 18.84
N PHE A 119 -14.05 -0.16 18.48
CA PHE A 119 -12.91 -0.51 19.34
C PHE A 119 -12.76 0.38 20.58
N ALA A 120 -13.25 1.62 20.53
CA ALA A 120 -13.17 2.56 21.64
C ALA A 120 -14.34 2.44 22.63
N LYS A 121 -15.50 1.97 22.18
CA LYS A 121 -16.75 1.86 22.96
C LYS A 121 -17.07 0.40 23.30
N PRO A 122 -16.80 -0.06 24.53
CA PRO A 122 -17.00 -1.46 24.91
C PRO A 122 -18.48 -1.90 24.95
N ASP A 123 -19.42 -0.96 24.84
CA ASP A 123 -20.86 -1.19 24.83
C ASP A 123 -21.46 -1.37 23.43
N MET A 124 -20.72 -1.08 22.35
CA MET A 124 -21.18 -1.39 20.98
C MET A 124 -21.11 -2.90 20.73
N THR A 125 -22.25 -3.51 20.42
CA THR A 125 -22.31 -4.94 20.11
C THR A 125 -21.75 -5.26 18.73
N LEU A 126 -21.37 -6.52 18.51
CA LEU A 126 -20.92 -7.01 17.19
C LEU A 126 -22.02 -6.87 16.15
N GLU A 127 -23.27 -7.12 16.54
CA GLU A 127 -24.46 -7.04 15.69
C GLU A 127 -24.72 -5.59 15.24
N GLU A 128 -24.59 -4.62 16.14
CA GLU A 128 -24.72 -3.20 15.79
C GLU A 128 -23.61 -2.74 14.85
N ALA A 129 -22.36 -3.13 15.10
CA ALA A 129 -21.23 -2.81 14.24
C ALA A 129 -21.39 -3.43 12.85
N GLN A 130 -21.77 -4.71 12.77
CA GLN A 130 -22.01 -5.39 11.51
C GLN A 130 -23.14 -4.73 10.72
N LYS A 131 -24.25 -4.38 11.39
CA LYS A 131 -25.38 -3.72 10.73
C LYS A 131 -24.96 -2.38 10.14
N ARG A 132 -24.30 -1.52 10.93
CA ARG A 132 -23.81 -0.22 10.45
C ARG A 132 -22.80 -0.36 9.30
N PHE A 133 -21.92 -1.36 9.37
CA PHE A 133 -20.99 -1.65 8.28
C PHE A 133 -21.75 -2.03 6.99
N ALA A 134 -22.73 -2.91 7.08
CA ALA A 134 -23.55 -3.30 5.94
C ALA A 134 -24.32 -2.11 5.34
N ASP A 135 -24.87 -1.22 6.19
CA ASP A 135 -25.56 -0.01 5.75
C ASP A 135 -24.61 0.93 4.99
N ILE A 136 -23.39 1.18 5.50
CA ILE A 136 -22.37 2.00 4.83
C ILE A 136 -22.06 1.44 3.44
N ILE A 137 -21.78 0.14 3.33
CA ILE A 137 -21.44 -0.50 2.06
C ILE A 137 -22.63 -0.49 1.09
N ALA A 138 -23.85 -0.69 1.58
CA ALA A 138 -25.05 -0.66 0.75
C ALA A 138 -25.34 0.74 0.17
N SER A 139 -24.88 1.79 0.84
CA SER A 139 -24.99 3.19 0.39
C SER A 139 -23.74 3.74 -0.31
N ALA A 140 -22.69 2.94 -0.48
CA ALA A 140 -21.43 3.39 -1.06
C ALA A 140 -21.60 3.79 -2.54
N ASP A 141 -20.90 4.86 -2.92
CA ASP A 141 -20.84 5.46 -4.26
C ASP A 141 -19.75 4.86 -5.16
#